data_AF-A0A1B1TPR7-F1
#
_entry.id   AF-A0A1B1TPR7-F1
#
_cell.length_a   1.000
_cell.length_b   1.000
_cell.length_c   1.000
_cell.angle_alpha   90.00
_cell.angle_beta   90.00
_cell.angle_gamma   90.00
#
_symmetry.space_group_name_H-M   'P 1'
#
loop_
_entity.id
_entity.type
_entity.pdbx_description
1 polymer ?
#
loop_
_entity_poly.entity_id
_entity_poly.type
_entity_poly.pdbx_seq_one_letter_code
_entity_poly.pdbx_strand_id
1 'polypeptide(L)' 'MKNSTQLLDVVALTVDLPEFNLLKGQVGTVVEILADGKAFEVEFSDRQGRTFESVGLLPEQIMVLHFEPMMSIAV' A
#
# COMPACT_ATOMS: atom_id res chain seq x y z
N MET A 1 -0.22 18.87 -4.58
CA MET A 1 1.04 18.09 -4.62
C MET A 1 0.69 16.74 -5.21
N LYS A 2 1.42 16.25 -6.21
CA LYS A 2 1.24 14.87 -6.69
C LYS A 2 1.93 13.98 -5.66
N ASN A 3 1.17 13.34 -4.77
CA ASN A 3 1.73 12.35 -3.85
C ASN A 3 2.08 11.12 -4.68
N SER A 4 3.35 10.96 -5.03
CA SER A 4 3.86 9.71 -5.60
C SER A 4 3.96 8.69 -4.50
N THR A 5 3.52 7.46 -4.76
CA THR A 5 3.81 6.31 -3.91
C THR A 5 5.33 6.12 -3.82
N GLN A 6 5.82 5.86 -2.61
CA GLN A 6 7.24 5.69 -2.28
C GLN A 6 7.47 4.37 -1.54
N LEU A 7 8.74 3.98 -1.46
CA LEU A 7 9.16 2.85 -0.63
C LEU A 7 8.74 3.09 0.82
N LEU A 8 8.24 2.05 1.48
CA LEU A 8 7.72 2.03 2.85
C LEU A 8 6.40 2.79 3.06
N ASP A 9 5.77 3.32 2.01
CA ASP A 9 4.41 3.83 2.15
C ASP A 9 3.47 2.68 2.54
N VAL A 10 2.63 2.95 3.54
CA VAL A 10 1.52 2.08 3.89
C VAL A 10 0.36 2.37 2.94
N VAL A 11 -0.18 1.33 2.34
CA VAL A 11 -1.25 1.41 1.34
C VAL A 11 -2.43 0.53 1.73
N ALA A 12 -3.60 0.82 1.17
CA ALA A 12 -4.74 -0.09 1.16
C ALA A 12 -5.05 -0.53 -0.27
N LEU A 13 -5.44 -1.79 -0.43
CA LEU A 13 -6.02 -2.27 -1.70
C LEU A 13 -7.34 -1.55 -2.00
N THR A 14 -7.55 -1.19 -3.27
CA THR A 14 -8.78 -0.51 -3.74
C THR A 14 -9.73 -1.46 -4.47
N VAL A 15 -9.27 -2.68 -4.75
CA VAL A 15 -9.96 -3.77 -5.45
C VAL A 15 -9.79 -5.08 -4.69
N ASP A 16 -10.71 -6.03 -4.88
CA ASP A 16 -10.54 -7.41 -4.41
C ASP A 16 -9.58 -8.17 -5.33
N LEU A 17 -8.73 -9.01 -4.77
CA LEU A 17 -7.81 -9.91 -5.48
C LEU A 17 -7.93 -11.32 -4.90
N PRO A 18 -9.04 -12.03 -5.18
CA PRO A 18 -9.32 -13.34 -4.59
C PRO A 18 -8.27 -14.40 -4.91
N GLU A 19 -7.52 -14.26 -6.01
CA GLU A 19 -6.40 -15.13 -6.37
C GLU A 19 -5.26 -15.11 -5.35
N PHE A 20 -5.11 -14.02 -4.59
CA PHE A 20 -4.13 -13.87 -3.52
C PHE A 20 -4.77 -13.91 -2.12
N ASN A 21 -6.06 -14.28 -2.02
CA ASN A 21 -6.84 -14.15 -0.77
C ASN A 21 -6.83 -12.74 -0.17
N LEU A 22 -6.73 -11.71 -1.02
CA LEU A 22 -6.73 -10.32 -0.58
C LEU A 22 -8.06 -9.65 -0.92
N LEU A 23 -8.54 -8.81 0.00
CA LEU A 23 -9.77 -8.05 -0.15
C LEU A 23 -9.46 -6.56 -0.28
N LYS A 24 -10.37 -5.83 -0.92
CA LYS A 24 -10.37 -4.37 -0.89
C LYS A 24 -10.31 -3.88 0.56
N GLY A 25 -9.43 -2.91 0.81
CA GLY A 25 -9.17 -2.35 2.12
C GLY A 25 -8.08 -3.07 2.91
N GLN A 26 -7.54 -4.19 2.42
CA GLN A 26 -6.40 -4.85 3.04
C GLN A 26 -5.19 -3.91 3.06
N VAL A 27 -4.54 -3.81 4.22
CA VAL A 27 -3.39 -2.93 4.44
C VAL A 27 -2.11 -3.66 4.09
N GLY A 28 -1.25 -3.01 3.31
CA GLY A 28 0.08 -3.50 2.94
C GLY A 28 1.12 -2.39 2.96
N THR A 29 2.38 -2.76 2.76
CA THR A 29 3.52 -1.84 2.71
C THR A 29 4.24 -1.98 1.38
N VAL A 30 4.56 -0.85 0.73
CA VAL A 30 5.37 -0.87 -0.50
C VAL A 30 6.80 -1.25 -0.15
N VAL A 31 7.27 -2.38 -0.68
CA VAL A 31 8.62 -2.93 -0.42
C VAL A 31 9.55 -2.83 -1.64
N GLU A 32 9.00 -2.56 -2.83
CA GLU A 32 9.79 -2.27 -4.03
C GLU A 32 9.03 -1.35 -5.01
N ILE A 33 9.76 -0.47 -5.70
CA ILE A 33 9.23 0.33 -6.80
C ILE A 33 9.64 -0.35 -8.11
N LEU A 34 8.65 -0.76 -8.91
CA LEU A 34 8.86 -1.53 -10.13
C LEU A 34 8.59 -0.67 -11.36
N ALA A 35 9.23 -1.01 -12.48
CA ALA A 35 8.99 -0.41 -13.79
C ALA A 35 8.94 1.12 -13.79
N ASP A 36 9.91 1.76 -13.12
CA ASP A 36 10.01 3.22 -12.97
C ASP A 36 8.76 3.88 -12.36
N GLY A 37 8.12 3.20 -11.38
CA GLY A 37 6.93 3.69 -10.69
C GLY A 37 5.61 3.40 -11.40
N LYS A 38 5.62 2.49 -12.38
CA LYS A 38 4.40 1.99 -13.04
C LYS A 38 3.78 0.80 -12.31
N ALA A 39 4.49 0.20 -11.36
CA ALA A 39 4.00 -0.85 -10.48
C ALA A 39 4.78 -0.82 -9.15
N PHE A 40 4.25 -1.48 -8.15
CA PHE A 40 4.81 -1.55 -6.80
C PHE A 40 4.69 -2.96 -6.26
N GLU A 41 5.76 -3.49 -5.68
CA GLU A 41 5.64 -4.70 -4.87
C GLU A 41 5.10 -4.29 -3.50
N VAL A 42 3.97 -4.87 -3.10
CA VAL A 42 3.33 -4.60 -1.82
C VAL A 42 3.30 -5.87 -0.99
N GLU A 43 3.90 -5.78 0.20
CA GLU A 43 3.90 -6.84 1.19
C GLU A 43 2.68 -6.71 2.12
N PHE A 44 1.99 -7.82 2.34
CA PHE A 44 0.87 -7.94 3.26
C PHE A 44 1.26 -8.82 4.44
N SER A 45 1.12 -8.26 5.65
CA SER A 45 1.51 -8.90 6.89
C SER A 45 0.34 -9.01 7.88
N ASP A 46 0.34 -10.06 8.69
CA ASP A 46 -0.61 -10.22 9.79
C ASP A 46 -0.31 -9.24 10.94
N ARG A 47 -1.13 -9.29 12.00
CA ARG A 47 -0.94 -8.42 13.18
C ARG A 47 0.33 -8.70 13.98
N GLN A 48 1.02 -9.81 13.71
CA GLN A 48 2.30 -10.18 14.31
C GLN A 48 3.49 -9.76 13.43
N GLY A 49 3.23 -9.10 12.28
CA GLY A 49 4.26 -8.70 11.33
C GLY A 49 4.78 -9.86 10.48
N ARG A 50 4.02 -10.95 10.36
CA ARG A 50 4.38 -12.07 9.49
C ARG A 50 3.80 -11.83 8.11
N THR A 51 4.68 -11.75 7.11
CA THR A 51 4.29 -11.71 5.71
C THR A 51 3.51 -12.96 5.36
N PHE A 52 2.33 -12.78 4.76
CA PHE A 52 1.55 -13.89 4.21
C PHE A 52 1.38 -13.78 2.70
N GLU A 53 1.50 -12.58 2.11
CA GLU A 53 1.51 -12.38 0.66
C GLU A 53 2.41 -11.20 0.26
N SER A 54 2.93 -11.25 -0.95
CA SER A 54 3.64 -10.14 -1.60
C SER A 54 3.25 -10.11 -3.07
N VAL A 55 2.71 -8.98 -3.53
CA VAL A 55 2.08 -8.89 -4.85
C VAL A 55 2.51 -7.61 -5.56
N GLY A 56 2.86 -7.74 -6.84
CA GLY A 56 3.08 -6.63 -7.74
C GLY A 56 1.74 -6.00 -8.15
N LEU A 57 1.54 -4.73 -7.78
CA LEU A 57 0.28 -4.00 -7.96
C LEU A 57 0.47 -2.74 -8.80
N LEU A 58 -0.55 -2.40 -9.58
CA LEU A 58 -0.63 -1.16 -10.33
C LEU A 58 -1.02 0.02 -9.41
N PRO A 59 -0.67 1.28 -9.80
CA PRO A 59 -1.04 2.46 -9.03
C PRO A 59 -2.54 2.57 -8.74
N GLU A 60 -3.41 2.11 -9.64
CA GLU A 60 -4.86 2.22 -9.49
C GLU A 60 -5.44 1.19 -8.50
N GLN A 61 -4.68 0.14 -8.18
CA GLN A 61 -5.07 -0.94 -7.26
C GLN A 61 -4.76 -0.62 -5.80
N ILE A 62 -4.05 0.49 -5.53
CA ILE A 62 -3.60 0.89 -4.20
C ILE A 62 -3.93 2.34 -3.87
N MET A 63 -4.07 2.62 -2.59
CA MET A 63 -4.27 3.96 -2.05
C MET A 63 -3.31 4.17 -0.87
N VAL A 64 -2.43 5.16 -0.95
CA VAL A 64 -1.54 5.54 0.16
C VAL A 64 -2.37 6.01 1.35
N LEU A 65 -2.07 5.47 2.53
CA LEU A 65 -2.71 5.81 3.79
C LEU A 65 -1.92 6.89 4.51
N HIS A 66 -2.64 7.89 5.02
CA HIS A 66 -2.08 8.95 5.85
C HIS A 66 -2.65 8.83 7.26
N PHE A 67 -1.79 8.61 8.24
CA PHE A 67 -2.18 8.46 9.65
C PHE A 67 -2.25 9.79 10.39
N GLU A 68 -1.62 10.82 9.84
CA GLU A 68 -1.59 12.18 10.40
C GLU A 68 -2.41 13.14 9.54
N PRO A 69 -3.03 14.17 10.14
CA PRO A 69 -3.74 15.20 9.40
C PRO A 69 -2.77 16.03 8.55
N MET A 70 -3.23 16.51 7.38
CA MET A 70 -2.41 17.34 6.49
C MET A 70 -1.91 18.65 7.13
N MET A 71 -2.58 19.13 8.18
CA MET A 71 -2.15 20.26 8.98
C MET A 71 -2.32 19.90 10.45
N SER A 72 -1.20 19.86 11.18
CA SER A 72 -1.26 19.87 12.64
C SER A 72 -1.57 21.30 13.07
N ILE A 73 -2.74 21.50 13.69
CA ILE A 73 -2.99 22.72 14.45
C ILE A 73 -2.30 22.49 15.79
N ALA A 74 -1.17 23.15 16.02
CA ALA A 74 -0.61 23.27 17.35
C ALA A 74 -1.67 23.95 18.23
N VAL A 75 -2.20 23.22 19.21
CA VAL A 75 -3.05 23.74 20.27
C VAL A 75 -2.21 24.48 21.31
#